data_AF-A0A7W0GLD7-F1
#
_entry.id   AF-A0A7W0GLD7-F1
#
_cell.length_a   1.000
_cell.length_b   1.000
_cell.length_c   1.000
_cell.angle_alpha   90.00
_cell.angle_beta   90.00
_cell.angle_gamma   90.00
#
_symmetry.space_group_name_H-M   'P 1'
#
loop_
_entity.id
_entity.type
_entity.pdbx_description
1 polymer ?
#
loop_
_entity_poly.entity_id
_entity_poly.type
_entity_poly.pdbx_seq_one_letter_code
_entity_poly.pdbx_strand_id
1 'polypeptide(L)' 'MYLRYVSPTAAGDPVAKFHLGNGARLQRINWAGDLSKNGLRQSYEMMVNYLYDLARVEQYHERFLEGSVVHAQAVARLV' A
#
# COMPACT_ATOMS: atom_id res chain seq x y z
N MET A 1 -0.72 5.86 9.88
CA MET A 1 -1.33 5.91 8.53
C MET A 1 -1.90 4.53 8.17
N TYR A 2 -3.15 4.49 7.69
CA TYR A 2 -3.98 3.28 7.49
C TYR A 2 -3.26 2.13 6.75
N LEU A 3 -2.70 2.38 5.56
CA LEU A 3 -2.05 1.33 4.75
C LEU A 3 -0.78 0.73 5.38
N ARG A 4 -0.14 1.43 6.32
CA ARG A 4 1.06 0.91 7.00
C ARG A 4 0.72 -0.03 8.15
N TYR A 5 -0.36 0.26 8.88
CA TYR A 5 -0.67 -0.41 10.16
C TYR A 5 -1.87 -1.35 10.07
N VAL A 6 -2.82 -1.10 9.18
CA VAL A 6 -4.06 -1.88 9.09
C VAL A 6 -3.99 -2.93 7.98
N SER A 7 -3.25 -2.68 6.89
CA SER A 7 -3.14 -3.59 5.75
C SER A 7 -2.78 -5.05 6.10
N PRO A 8 -1.86 -5.34 7.04
CA PRO A 8 -1.53 -6.72 7.39
C PRO A 8 -2.61 -7.43 8.25
N THR A 9 -3.62 -6.70 8.72
CA THR A 9 -4.66 -7.24 9.60
C THR A 9 -5.87 -7.77 8.82
N ALA A 10 -6.82 -8.38 9.53
CA ALA A 10 -8.11 -8.78 8.95
C ALA A 10 -8.89 -7.60 8.36
N ALA A 11 -8.74 -6.40 8.91
CA ALA A 11 -9.39 -5.17 8.46
C ALA A 11 -8.64 -4.44 7.33
N GLY A 12 -7.56 -5.02 6.80
CA GLY A 12 -6.76 -4.40 5.75
C GLY A 12 -7.50 -4.27 4.43
N ASP A 13 -7.21 -3.18 3.69
CA ASP A 13 -7.71 -2.96 2.34
C ASP A 13 -7.34 -4.14 1.40
N PRO A 14 -8.30 -4.70 0.65
CA PRO A 14 -8.06 -5.88 -0.17
C PRO A 14 -7.03 -5.66 -1.28
N VAL A 15 -6.97 -4.46 -1.87
CA VAL A 15 -5.99 -4.13 -2.93
C VAL A 15 -4.59 -4.01 -2.35
N ALA A 16 -4.45 -3.39 -1.18
CA ALA A 16 -3.20 -3.34 -0.43
C ALA A 16 -2.71 -4.73 -0.05
N LYS A 17 -3.60 -5.59 0.47
CA LYS A 17 -3.27 -6.98 0.81
C LYS A 17 -2.79 -7.76 -0.40
N PHE A 18 -3.44 -7.58 -1.56
CA PHE A 18 -3.01 -8.21 -2.81
C PHE A 18 -1.60 -7.77 -3.23
N HIS A 19 -1.33 -6.47 -3.31
CA HIS A 19 -0.03 -6.00 -3.78
C HIS A 19 1.11 -6.26 -2.80
N LEU A 20 0.91 -5.95 -1.51
CA LEU A 20 1.92 -6.15 -0.47
C LEU A 20 2.15 -7.65 -0.21
N GLY A 21 1.07 -8.43 -0.23
CA GLY A 21 1.13 -9.89 -0.18
C GLY A 21 1.77 -10.52 -1.41
N ASN A 22 1.91 -9.82 -2.53
CA ASN A 22 2.70 -10.26 -3.67
C ASN A 22 4.14 -9.69 -3.65
N GLY A 23 4.59 -9.08 -2.55
CA GLY A 23 5.95 -8.58 -2.42
C GLY A 23 6.19 -7.19 -3.01
N ALA A 24 5.13 -6.41 -3.27
CA ALA A 24 5.30 -5.00 -3.59
C ALA A 24 5.62 -4.18 -2.33
N ARG A 25 6.27 -3.03 -2.52
CA ARG A 25 6.35 -1.99 -1.48
C ARG A 25 5.38 -0.85 -1.74
N LEU A 26 4.90 -0.23 -0.67
CA LEU A 26 4.09 0.99 -0.73
C LEU A 26 4.96 2.18 -1.17
N GLN A 27 4.80 2.61 -2.42
CA GLN A 27 5.74 3.53 -3.07
C GLN A 27 5.34 5.00 -2.93
N ARG A 28 4.08 5.32 -3.21
CA ARG A 28 3.58 6.70 -3.25
C ARG A 28 2.09 6.74 -2.95
N ILE A 29 1.68 7.80 -2.26
CA ILE A 29 0.29 8.20 -2.09
C ILE A 29 0.00 9.35 -3.06
N ASN A 30 -1.05 9.20 -3.85
CA ASN A 30 -1.47 10.17 -4.85
C ASN A 30 -2.80 10.79 -4.40
N TRP A 31 -2.76 12.03 -3.96
CA TRP A 31 -3.98 12.84 -3.80
C TRP A 31 -4.55 13.17 -5.19
N ALA A 32 -5.88 13.27 -5.30
CA ALA A 32 -6.58 13.56 -6.55
C ALA A 32 -6.16 12.61 -7.70
N GLY A 33 -5.94 11.32 -7.37
CA GLY A 33 -5.51 10.30 -8.32
C GLY A 33 -6.65 9.63 -9.09
N ASP A 34 -7.86 9.62 -8.53
CA ASP A 34 -9.09 9.21 -9.22
C ASP A 34 -10.23 10.18 -8.90
N LEU A 35 -10.46 11.15 -9.80
CA LEU A 35 -11.51 12.17 -9.69
C LEU A 35 -12.90 11.66 -10.08
N SER A 36 -13.06 10.37 -10.35
CA SER A 36 -14.38 9.81 -10.65
C SER A 36 -15.26 9.83 -9.41
N LYS A 37 -16.58 9.78 -9.62
CA LYS A 37 -17.54 9.59 -8.51
C LYS A 37 -17.25 8.33 -7.69
N ASN A 38 -16.58 7.33 -8.28
CA ASN A 38 -16.22 6.11 -7.57
C ASN A 38 -14.98 6.31 -6.69
N GLY A 39 -13.93 6.94 -7.21
CA GLY A 39 -12.74 7.30 -6.44
C GLY A 39 -13.07 8.17 -5.23
N LEU A 40 -13.95 9.16 -5.41
CA LEU A 40 -14.44 9.97 -4.29
C LEU A 40 -15.13 9.14 -3.20
N ARG A 41 -16.00 8.19 -3.57
CA ARG A 41 -16.71 7.31 -2.61
C ARG A 41 -15.79 6.32 -1.90
N GLN A 42 -14.79 5.79 -2.58
CA GLN A 42 -13.95 4.71 -2.05
C GLN A 42 -12.82 5.22 -1.16
N SER A 43 -12.19 6.33 -1.54
CA SER A 43 -10.94 6.76 -0.90
C SER A 43 -10.74 8.28 -0.91
N TYR A 44 -11.79 9.08 -1.14
CA TYR A 44 -11.67 10.53 -1.33
C TYR A 44 -10.65 10.88 -2.41
N GLU A 45 -10.74 10.19 -3.56
CA GLU A 45 -9.90 10.40 -4.75
C GLU A 45 -8.42 9.99 -4.55
N MET A 46 -8.08 9.39 -3.41
CA MET A 46 -6.73 8.92 -3.15
C MET A 46 -6.43 7.64 -3.93
N MET A 47 -5.28 7.63 -4.61
CA MET A 47 -4.72 6.46 -5.26
C MET A 47 -3.34 6.13 -4.70
N VAL A 48 -2.87 4.92 -4.97
CA VAL A 48 -1.60 4.42 -4.44
C VAL A 48 -0.79 3.81 -5.57
N ASN A 49 0.52 4.06 -5.57
CA ASN A 49 1.45 3.25 -6.36
C ASN A 49 2.12 2.21 -5.47
N TYR A 50 2.09 0.96 -5.93
CA TYR A 50 2.88 -0.14 -5.39
C TYR A 50 4.03 -0.42 -6.35
N LEU A 51 5.25 -0.56 -5.82
CA LEU A 51 6.43 -0.86 -6.65
C LEU A 51 6.87 -2.30 -6.39
N TYR A 52 6.99 -3.07 -7.47
CA TYR A 52 7.65 -4.37 -7.45
C TYR A 52 9.13 -4.19 -7.76
N ASP A 53 9.96 -4.49 -6.78
CA ASP A 53 11.40 -4.63 -6.96
C ASP A 53 11.69 -6.12 -7.07
N LEU A 54 11.91 -6.62 -8.29
CA LEU A 54 12.04 -8.06 -8.56
C LEU A 54 13.14 -8.73 -7.74
N ALA A 55 14.20 -8.00 -7.38
CA ALA A 55 15.27 -8.52 -6.55
C ALA A 55 14.88 -8.69 -5.07
N ARG A 56 13.74 -8.16 -4.65
CA ARG A 56 13.29 -8.10 -3.25
C ARG A 56 11.85 -8.58 -3.04
N VAL A 57 11.17 -9.06 -4.07
CA VAL A 57 9.76 -9.49 -4.01
C VAL A 57 9.55 -10.52 -2.89
N GLU A 58 10.38 -11.56 -2.82
CA GLU A 58 10.27 -12.60 -1.79
C GLU A 58 10.47 -12.02 -0.38
N GLN A 59 11.53 -11.23 -0.19
CA GLN A 59 11.80 -10.57 1.08
C GLN A 59 10.63 -9.67 1.52
N TYR A 60 10.04 -8.91 0.60
CA TYR A 60 8.92 -8.02 0.94
C TYR A 60 7.63 -8.79 1.21
N HIS A 61 7.42 -9.91 0.51
CA HIS A 61 6.32 -10.83 0.77
C HIS A 61 6.40 -11.40 2.19
N GLU A 62 7.55 -11.95 2.57
CA GLU A 62 7.79 -12.50 3.92
C GLU A 62 7.53 -11.44 4.99
N ARG A 63 8.08 -10.24 4.82
CA ARG A 63 7.84 -9.12 5.75
C ARG A 63 6.36 -8.80 5.92
N PHE A 64 5.58 -8.86 4.84
CA PHE A 64 4.14 -8.61 4.92
C PHE A 64 3.40 -9.71 5.68
N LEU A 65 3.77 -10.98 5.49
CA LEU A 65 3.24 -12.11 6.27
C LEU A 65 3.55 -11.99 7.76
N GLU A 66 4.70 -11.41 8.11
CA GLU A 66 5.10 -11.09 9.49
C GLU A 66 4.41 -9.84 10.06
N GLY A 67 3.52 -9.19 9.30
CA GLY A 67 2.79 -8.01 9.74
C GLY A 67 3.50 -6.67 9.46
N SER A 68 4.56 -6.67 8.66
CA SER A 68 5.37 -5.49 8.35
C SER A 68 5.17 -4.99 6.91
N VAL A 69 4.70 -3.76 6.75
CA VAL A 69 4.58 -3.12 5.43
C VAL A 69 5.88 -2.43 5.05
N VAL A 70 6.49 -2.85 3.95
CA VAL A 70 7.64 -2.15 3.35
C VAL A 70 7.13 -0.92 2.58
N HIS A 71 7.75 0.24 2.80
CA HIS A 71 7.33 1.49 2.18
C HIS A 71 8.50 2.39 1.80
N ALA A 72 8.26 3.34 0.89
CA ALA A 72 9.23 4.37 0.53
C ALA A 72 9.39 5.42 1.64
N GLN A 73 10.53 6.12 1.65
CA GLN A 73 10.80 7.22 2.57
C GLN A 73 9.81 8.38 2.41
N ALA A 74 9.36 8.65 1.18
CA ALA A 74 8.33 9.67 0.93
C ALA A 74 7.02 9.37 1.68
N VAL A 75 6.63 8.09 1.77
CA VAL A 75 5.45 7.66 2.53
C VAL A 75 5.70 7.74 4.03
N ALA A 76 6.93 7.45 4.48
CA ALA A 76 7.32 7.53 5.87
C ALA A 76 7.20 8.95 6.46
N ARG A 77 7.36 9.99 5.63
CA ARG A 77 7.28 11.41 6.04
C ARG A 77 5.86 11.96 6.19
N LEU A 78 4.84 11.17 5.85
CA LEU A 78 3.43 11.56 6.00
C LEU A 78 2.88 11.29 7.40
N VAL A 79 3.72 10.82 8.32
CA VAL A 79 3.40 10.44 9.71
C VAL A 79 4.51 10.86 10.65
#